data_AF-A0A416CRF4-F1
#
_entry.id   AF-A0A416CRF4-F1
#
_cell.length_a   1.000
_cell.length_b   1.000
_cell.length_c   1.000
_cell.angle_alpha   90.00
_cell.angle_beta   90.00
_cell.angle_gamma   90.00
#
_symmetry.space_group_name_H-M   'P 1'
#
loop_
_entity.id
_entity.type
_entity.pdbx_description
1 polymer ?
#
loop_
_entity_poly.entity_id
_entity_poly.type
_entity_poly.pdbx_seq_one_letter_code
_entity_poly.pdbx_strand_id
1 'polypeptide(L)'
;MPMEKILAGGANTDGKEIAAFEQKASFKIRVVRNAYRFCSVIFTALLLCLAGCDNEWDASKDLTIGQDWLEEAETDTADRLESDLFREDEGSEPQSGWTNTADGAPFGEKDLSAQSDTAFSYGYSQLSGDEQQLYREILNSLISYQEETELSVKDPEMVERVFRYVMADHPEIFYADGYEVTTYRLGTELRRITFTGTWTLESDEILSRRAQLEAAAALWLEGLPDGTDDFEKVKYIYDELILRTEYEQGSADSQNICSVLLNQRSVCQGYAKTFQYLCQLAGIPAMLVTGEVSGEGHAWNIVFLDGDWYYIDPTWGDASYQREEGEETPTLTETVNYDYFCVTTQEIERTHSMDDNQLLPVCSAVQDQYYRHEGLYLQSADKEKIDEIFARAAQKGEPMVCFQCADDTVYQEVYRLLIEEQGIFAYLPESETTAAYLDSDRERTFYFWFTEVS
;
A
#
# COMPACT_ATOMS: atom_id res chain seq x y z
N MET A 1 -45.18 40.98 26.19
CA MET A 1 -43.83 41.54 26.02
C MET A 1 -43.06 41.28 27.30
N PRO A 2 -42.23 40.22 27.29
CA PRO A 2 -40.78 40.46 27.43
C PRO A 2 -39.86 39.50 26.64
N MET A 3 -38.67 40.04 26.34
CA MET A 3 -37.32 39.47 26.18
C MET A 3 -37.00 38.36 25.16
N GLU A 4 -36.25 38.79 24.16
CA GLU A 4 -35.30 38.01 23.35
C GLU A 4 -34.23 37.29 24.20
N LYS A 5 -33.84 36.10 23.75
CA LYS A 5 -32.48 35.58 23.88
C LYS A 5 -32.03 35.08 22.51
N ILE A 6 -31.05 35.78 21.95
CA ILE A 6 -30.23 35.34 20.82
C ILE A 6 -29.21 34.35 21.38
N LEU A 7 -29.13 33.16 20.80
CA LEU A 7 -27.97 32.26 20.93
C LEU A 7 -27.34 32.13 19.55
N ALA A 8 -26.06 32.51 19.51
CA ALA A 8 -25.19 32.51 18.35
C ALA A 8 -24.91 31.08 17.86
N GLY A 9 -24.76 30.96 16.54
CA GLY A 9 -24.48 29.71 15.84
C GLY A 9 -23.15 29.07 16.26
N GLY A 10 -23.22 27.76 16.48
CA GLY A 10 -22.06 26.86 16.46
C GLY A 10 -21.97 26.23 15.07
N ALA A 11 -20.75 26.25 14.54
CA ALA A 11 -20.39 25.70 13.23
C ALA A 11 -20.85 24.25 13.07
N ASN A 12 -21.45 23.96 11.92
CA ASN A 12 -21.74 22.63 11.43
C ASN A 12 -20.44 22.13 10.78
N THR A 13 -19.56 21.49 11.55
CA THR A 13 -18.41 20.77 10.99
C THR A 13 -18.91 19.43 10.47
N ASP A 14 -18.77 19.20 9.17
CA ASP A 14 -19.25 18.01 8.48
C ASP A 14 -18.62 16.75 9.08
N GLY A 15 -19.42 15.68 9.25
CA GLY A 15 -19.00 14.42 9.87
C GLY A 15 -17.81 13.73 9.17
N LYS A 16 -17.44 14.16 7.97
CA LYS A 16 -16.21 13.73 7.27
C LYS A 16 -14.94 14.28 7.91
N GLU A 17 -14.93 15.52 8.39
CA GLU A 17 -13.76 16.12 9.05
C GLU A 17 -13.49 15.47 10.42
N ILE A 18 -14.56 15.08 11.13
CA ILE A 18 -14.46 14.40 12.42
C ILE A 18 -13.89 12.98 12.24
N ALA A 19 -14.36 12.24 11.23
CA ALA A 19 -13.84 10.90 10.92
C ALA A 19 -12.35 10.93 10.50
N ALA A 20 -11.97 11.87 9.62
CA ALA A 20 -10.58 12.04 9.20
C ALA A 20 -9.66 12.46 10.37
N PHE A 21 -10.16 13.27 11.30
CA PHE A 21 -9.44 13.68 12.50
C PHE A 21 -9.27 12.52 13.50
N GLU A 22 -10.32 11.73 13.73
CA GLU A 22 -10.27 10.54 14.61
C GLU A 22 -9.34 9.46 14.06
N GLN A 23 -9.31 9.26 12.74
CA GLN A 23 -8.41 8.30 12.08
C GLN A 23 -6.93 8.75 12.18
N LYS A 24 -6.64 10.03 11.89
CA LYS A 24 -5.28 10.61 12.06
C LYS A 24 -4.80 10.53 13.51
N ALA A 25 -5.69 10.79 14.49
CA ALA A 25 -5.35 10.70 15.91
C ALA A 25 -5.11 9.25 16.35
N SER A 26 -5.93 8.30 15.90
CA SER A 26 -5.80 6.86 16.21
C SER A 26 -4.50 6.27 15.66
N PHE A 27 -4.12 6.64 14.42
CA PHE A 27 -2.86 6.21 13.80
C PHE A 27 -1.65 6.78 14.55
N LYS A 28 -1.60 8.11 14.78
CA LYS A 28 -0.49 8.73 15.54
C LYS A 28 -0.34 8.14 16.94
N ILE A 29 -1.45 7.80 17.62
CA ILE A 29 -1.41 7.17 18.96
C ILE A 29 -0.87 5.72 18.89
N ARG A 30 -1.26 4.93 17.89
CA ARG A 30 -0.75 3.55 17.71
C ARG A 30 0.73 3.53 17.35
N VAL A 31 1.15 4.40 16.41
CA VAL A 31 2.54 4.53 15.96
C VAL A 31 3.43 5.00 17.12
N VAL A 32 3.04 6.05 17.85
CA VAL A 32 3.81 6.53 19.00
C VAL A 32 3.91 5.47 20.07
N ARG A 33 2.86 4.70 20.36
CA ARG A 33 2.89 3.64 21.38
C ARG A 33 3.81 2.48 21.00
N ASN A 34 3.88 2.12 19.71
CA ASN A 34 4.74 1.02 19.23
C ASN A 34 6.20 1.47 19.07
N ALA A 35 6.45 2.69 18.57
CA ALA A 35 7.78 3.30 18.53
C ALA A 35 8.37 3.48 19.94
N TYR A 36 7.56 3.90 20.93
CA TYR A 36 8.02 4.00 22.31
C TYR A 36 8.42 2.64 22.91
N ARG A 37 7.72 1.56 22.53
CA ARG A 37 8.05 0.20 22.96
C ARG A 37 9.35 -0.27 22.33
N PHE A 38 9.55 -0.03 21.04
CA PHE A 38 10.78 -0.36 20.32
C PHE A 38 11.99 0.44 20.84
N CYS A 39 11.85 1.76 21.00
CA CYS A 39 12.90 2.62 21.55
C CYS A 39 13.19 2.30 23.02
N SER A 40 12.19 1.94 23.83
CA SER A 40 12.41 1.52 25.21
C SER A 40 13.25 0.24 25.28
N VAL A 41 13.05 -0.72 24.37
CA VAL A 41 13.83 -1.96 24.30
C VAL A 41 15.28 -1.67 23.87
N ILE A 42 15.47 -0.85 22.85
CA ILE A 42 16.82 -0.45 22.39
C ILE A 42 17.57 0.38 23.44
N PHE A 43 16.88 1.28 24.14
CA PHE A 43 17.48 2.11 25.20
C PHE A 43 17.86 1.27 26.42
N THR A 44 17.09 0.23 26.73
CA THR A 44 17.41 -0.72 27.80
C THR A 44 18.60 -1.61 27.40
N ALA A 45 18.67 -2.04 26.13
CA ALA A 45 19.83 -2.77 25.58
C ALA A 45 21.11 -1.91 25.56
N LEU A 46 21.02 -0.64 25.17
CA LEU A 46 22.14 0.31 25.20
C LEU A 46 22.61 0.64 26.62
N LEU A 47 21.70 0.76 27.59
CA LEU A 47 22.04 0.93 29.00
C LEU A 47 22.77 -0.30 29.58
N LEU A 48 22.43 -1.49 29.11
CA LEU A 48 23.13 -2.73 29.48
C LEU A 48 24.52 -2.83 28.83
N CYS A 49 24.70 -2.33 27.59
CA CYS A 49 26.01 -2.22 26.96
C CYS A 49 26.93 -1.17 27.62
N LEU A 50 26.36 -0.05 28.11
CA LEU A 50 27.12 1.00 28.82
C LEU A 50 27.50 0.62 30.26
N ALA A 51 26.93 -0.46 30.81
CA ALA A 51 27.24 -0.96 32.15
C ALA A 51 28.57 -1.76 32.26
N GLY A 52 29.35 -1.84 31.18
CA GLY A 52 30.76 -2.23 31.24
C GLY A 52 31.03 -3.73 31.29
N CYS A 53 30.68 -4.45 30.23
CA CYS A 53 31.32 -5.72 29.90
C CYS A 53 32.21 -5.52 28.67
N ASP A 54 33.52 -5.52 28.87
CA ASP A 54 34.54 -5.49 27.83
C ASP A 54 34.42 -6.72 26.94
N ASN A 55 33.93 -6.58 25.71
CA ASN A 55 34.14 -7.52 24.61
C ASN A 55 34.11 -6.77 23.28
N GLU A 56 35.10 -7.03 22.42
CA GLU A 56 35.20 -6.45 21.08
C GLU A 56 34.02 -6.89 20.19
N TRP A 57 33.42 -5.93 19.49
CA TRP A 57 32.25 -6.08 18.62
C TRP A 57 32.63 -6.73 17.29
N ASP A 58 32.06 -7.90 16.97
CA ASP A 58 32.16 -8.57 15.66
C ASP A 58 30.76 -8.71 15.05
N ALA A 59 30.50 -7.97 13.97
CA ALA A 59 29.19 -7.77 13.36
C ALA A 59 28.68 -8.96 12.52
N SER A 60 29.35 -10.11 12.52
CA SER A 60 29.01 -11.26 11.66
C SER A 60 28.26 -12.41 12.37
N LYS A 61 27.70 -12.19 13.57
CA LYS A 61 27.04 -13.25 14.38
C LYS A 61 25.58 -13.01 14.79
N ASP A 62 24.95 -11.91 14.36
CA ASP A 62 23.55 -11.58 14.72
C ASP A 62 22.48 -12.25 13.83
N LEU A 63 22.68 -13.51 13.46
CA LEU A 63 21.62 -14.36 12.88
C LEU A 63 21.11 -15.45 13.84
N THR A 64 21.49 -15.37 15.13
CA THR A 64 21.13 -16.37 16.14
C THR A 64 20.72 -15.78 17.49
N ILE A 65 20.10 -14.59 17.52
CA ILE A 65 19.47 -14.05 18.74
C ILE A 65 18.04 -14.61 18.94
N GLY A 66 17.51 -15.41 18.01
CA GLY A 66 16.16 -15.96 18.10
C GLY A 66 15.99 -17.18 19.02
N GLN A 67 17.06 -17.85 19.46
CA GLN A 67 16.95 -19.15 20.15
C GLN A 67 17.08 -19.13 21.67
N ASP A 68 17.80 -18.17 22.28
CA ASP A 68 17.92 -18.10 23.74
C ASP A 68 16.74 -17.38 24.42
N TRP A 69 15.89 -16.66 23.66
CA TRP A 69 14.70 -15.97 24.19
C TRP A 69 13.47 -16.87 24.38
N LEU A 70 13.48 -18.09 23.83
CA LEU A 70 12.38 -19.05 24.01
C LEU A 70 12.41 -19.69 25.41
N GLU A 71 13.58 -19.93 26.01
CA GLU A 71 13.68 -20.59 27.32
C GLU A 71 13.38 -19.66 28.52
N GLU A 72 13.59 -18.33 28.39
CA GLU A 72 13.33 -17.38 29.48
C GLU A 72 11.86 -16.86 29.50
N ALA A 73 11.15 -16.92 28.36
CA ALA A 73 9.71 -16.62 28.27
C ALA A 73 8.82 -17.79 28.77
N GLU A 74 9.30 -19.03 28.67
CA GLU A 74 8.62 -20.22 29.22
C GLU A 74 8.66 -20.27 30.76
N THR A 75 9.66 -19.64 31.40
CA THR A 75 9.81 -19.67 32.86
C THR A 75 9.03 -18.58 33.58
N ASP A 76 8.88 -17.38 32.99
CA ASP A 76 8.08 -16.28 33.58
C ASP A 76 6.56 -16.51 33.44
N THR A 77 6.13 -17.37 32.51
CA THR A 77 4.73 -17.77 32.33
C THR A 77 4.30 -18.88 33.31
N ALA A 78 5.19 -19.82 33.61
CA ALA A 78 4.94 -20.90 34.56
C ALA A 78 4.79 -20.41 36.01
N ASP A 79 5.62 -19.45 36.45
CA ASP A 79 5.57 -18.92 37.83
C ASP A 79 4.35 -18.03 38.10
N ARG A 80 3.74 -17.44 37.05
CA ARG A 80 2.50 -16.64 37.18
C ARG A 80 1.24 -17.50 37.23
N LEU A 81 1.24 -18.64 36.53
CA LEU A 81 0.11 -19.57 36.49
C LEU A 81 -0.17 -20.25 37.84
N GLU A 82 0.85 -20.53 38.66
CA GLU A 82 0.63 -21.14 40.00
C GLU A 82 0.00 -20.18 41.02
N SER A 83 0.19 -18.87 40.88
CA SER A 83 -0.31 -17.89 41.85
C SER A 83 -1.81 -17.56 41.71
N ASP A 84 -2.36 -17.75 40.51
CA ASP A 84 -3.76 -17.42 40.20
C ASP A 84 -4.72 -18.63 40.39
N LEU A 85 -4.20 -19.85 40.57
CA LEU A 85 -4.98 -21.08 40.75
C LEU A 85 -5.54 -21.31 42.16
N PHE A 86 -5.17 -20.50 43.18
CA PHE A 86 -5.52 -20.74 44.60
C PHE A 86 -6.19 -19.56 45.33
N ARG A 87 -7.20 -18.92 44.74
CA ARG A 87 -8.15 -18.06 45.49
C ARG A 87 -9.56 -18.63 45.42
N GLU A 88 -9.94 -19.36 46.46
CA GLU A 88 -11.34 -19.71 46.75
C GLU A 88 -12.12 -18.46 47.16
N ASP A 89 -13.28 -18.21 46.54
CA ASP A 89 -14.37 -17.51 47.20
C ASP A 89 -15.72 -18.11 46.79
N GLU A 90 -16.57 -18.28 47.79
CA GLU A 90 -17.75 -19.15 47.81
C GLU A 90 -19.03 -18.44 47.31
N GLY A 91 -19.87 -19.20 46.61
CA GLY A 91 -21.32 -19.16 46.80
C GLY A 91 -22.16 -18.39 45.77
N SER A 92 -22.70 -19.10 44.76
CA SER A 92 -24.15 -19.32 44.56
C SER A 92 -24.46 -19.91 43.17
N GLU A 93 -25.30 -20.95 43.16
CA GLU A 93 -25.70 -21.79 42.01
C GLU A 93 -27.16 -21.49 41.56
N PRO A 94 -27.69 -22.00 40.42
CA PRO A 94 -28.04 -21.18 39.26
C PRO A 94 -29.53 -21.25 38.83
N GLN A 95 -29.98 -20.34 37.95
CA GLN A 95 -31.17 -20.56 37.10
C GLN A 95 -30.98 -20.07 35.66
N SER A 96 -30.73 -21.05 34.78
CA SER A 96 -31.14 -21.23 33.37
C SER A 96 -31.42 -20.02 32.45
N GLY A 97 -30.62 -19.91 31.39
CA GLY A 97 -31.01 -19.28 30.12
C GLY A 97 -29.85 -18.78 29.26
N TRP A 98 -29.06 -19.70 28.66
CA TRP A 98 -28.11 -19.50 27.56
C TRP A 98 -27.39 -18.14 27.44
N THR A 99 -26.14 -18.09 27.92
CA THR A 99 -25.11 -17.13 27.49
C THR A 99 -23.76 -17.87 27.46
N ASN A 100 -23.15 -18.03 26.29
CA ASN A 100 -21.71 -18.35 26.20
C ASN A 100 -20.98 -17.04 25.93
N THR A 101 -20.67 -16.33 27.02
CA THR A 101 -19.56 -15.39 27.14
C THR A 101 -18.30 -16.21 27.41
N ALA A 102 -17.36 -16.22 26.48
CA ALA A 102 -15.98 -16.62 26.76
C ALA A 102 -15.20 -15.36 27.19
N ASP A 103 -15.57 -14.80 28.35
CA ASP A 103 -14.80 -13.73 29.00
C ASP A 103 -13.64 -14.39 29.77
N GLY A 104 -12.40 -14.20 29.32
CA GLY A 104 -11.24 -14.72 30.06
C GLY A 104 -9.84 -14.59 29.44
N ALA A 105 -9.66 -13.96 28.28
CA ALA A 105 -8.32 -13.69 27.74
C ALA A 105 -7.80 -12.32 28.23
N PRO A 106 -6.57 -12.22 28.79
CA PRO A 106 -6.01 -10.96 29.26
C PRO A 106 -5.37 -10.18 28.10
N PHE A 107 -6.07 -9.99 26.99
CA PHE A 107 -5.75 -8.99 25.97
C PHE A 107 -7.09 -8.56 25.39
N GLY A 108 -7.43 -7.28 25.53
CA GLY A 108 -8.73 -6.76 25.13
C GLY A 108 -9.05 -7.11 23.68
N GLU A 109 -9.97 -8.06 23.50
CA GLU A 109 -10.73 -8.24 22.27
C GLU A 109 -11.45 -6.92 22.00
N LYS A 110 -10.85 -6.09 21.17
CA LYS A 110 -11.67 -5.20 20.36
C LYS A 110 -12.23 -6.10 19.27
N ASP A 111 -13.53 -6.34 19.33
CA ASP A 111 -14.33 -6.98 18.31
C ASP A 111 -13.99 -6.39 16.92
N LEU A 112 -13.09 -7.06 16.19
CA LEU A 112 -12.65 -6.66 14.85
C LEU A 112 -13.75 -6.86 13.79
N SER A 113 -14.86 -7.51 14.15
CA SER A 113 -16.00 -7.75 13.25
C SER A 113 -16.99 -6.58 13.19
N ALA A 114 -17.03 -5.74 14.23
CA ALA A 114 -17.97 -4.61 14.33
C ALA A 114 -17.42 -3.28 13.80
N GLN A 115 -16.11 -3.20 13.51
CA GLN A 115 -15.44 -2.04 12.91
C GLN A 115 -14.25 -2.48 12.04
N SER A 116 -14.43 -3.40 11.08
CA SER A 116 -13.55 -3.30 9.92
C SER A 116 -13.94 -2.00 9.23
N ASP A 117 -13.06 -1.01 9.25
CA ASP A 117 -13.23 0.25 8.53
C ASP A 117 -13.24 -0.06 7.02
N THR A 118 -14.34 -0.63 6.53
CA THR A 118 -14.65 -0.89 5.11
C THR A 118 -14.75 0.40 4.30
N ALA A 119 -14.46 1.55 4.91
CA ALA A 119 -14.43 2.86 4.30
C ALA A 119 -13.55 2.91 3.03
N PHE A 120 -12.59 1.99 2.89
CA PHE A 120 -11.67 1.91 1.75
C PHE A 120 -11.76 0.58 0.96
N SER A 121 -12.72 -0.30 1.28
CA SER A 121 -12.90 -1.60 0.61
C SER A 121 -13.76 -1.47 -0.64
N TYR A 122 -13.12 -1.26 -1.80
CA TYR A 122 -13.83 -1.07 -3.06
C TYR A 122 -14.58 -2.35 -3.47
N GLY A 123 -13.97 -3.53 -3.32
CA GLY A 123 -14.63 -4.81 -3.58
C GLY A 123 -15.91 -4.99 -2.77
N TYR A 124 -15.86 -4.71 -1.47
CA TYR A 124 -17.05 -4.69 -0.61
C TYR A 124 -18.16 -3.76 -1.11
N SER A 125 -17.79 -2.58 -1.64
CA SER A 125 -18.76 -1.61 -2.18
C SER A 125 -19.49 -2.09 -3.44
N GLN A 126 -18.92 -3.05 -4.17
CA GLN A 126 -19.53 -3.66 -5.36
C GLN A 126 -20.52 -4.79 -5.01
N LEU A 127 -20.54 -5.24 -3.75
CA LEU A 127 -21.39 -6.34 -3.28
C LEU A 127 -22.73 -5.81 -2.73
N SER A 128 -23.75 -6.66 -2.72
CA SER A 128 -25.05 -6.30 -2.14
C SER A 128 -25.72 -7.48 -1.41
N GLY A 129 -26.52 -7.17 -0.39
CA GLY A 129 -27.33 -8.16 0.33
C GLY A 129 -26.51 -9.32 0.90
N ASP A 130 -26.83 -10.53 0.47
CA ASP A 130 -26.18 -11.77 0.93
C ASP A 130 -24.68 -11.79 0.64
N GLU A 131 -24.20 -11.13 -0.41
CA GLU A 131 -22.79 -11.09 -0.78
C GLU A 131 -21.94 -10.28 0.22
N GLN A 132 -22.50 -9.19 0.76
CA GLN A 132 -21.83 -8.41 1.80
C GLN A 132 -21.76 -9.17 3.13
N GLN A 133 -22.78 -9.99 3.41
CA GLN A 133 -22.77 -10.86 4.58
C GLN A 133 -21.71 -11.95 4.42
N LEU A 134 -21.65 -12.59 3.25
CA LEU A 134 -20.63 -13.56 2.91
C LEU A 134 -19.21 -12.97 2.99
N TYR A 135 -19.02 -11.73 2.53
CA TYR A 135 -17.73 -11.04 2.61
C TYR A 135 -17.25 -10.96 4.06
N ARG A 136 -18.13 -10.56 4.99
CA ARG A 136 -17.79 -10.47 6.40
C ARG A 136 -17.52 -11.84 7.02
N GLU A 137 -18.27 -12.86 6.63
CA GLU A 137 -18.06 -14.24 7.09
C GLU A 137 -16.69 -14.78 6.66
N ILE A 138 -16.33 -14.61 5.39
CA ILE A 138 -15.02 -15.00 4.84
C ILE A 138 -13.91 -14.21 5.51
N LEU A 139 -14.02 -12.88 5.57
CA LEU A 139 -13.02 -12.03 6.22
C LEU A 139 -12.81 -12.45 7.68
N ASN A 140 -13.89 -12.63 8.44
CA ASN A 140 -13.82 -13.05 9.83
C ASN A 140 -13.17 -14.44 9.97
N SER A 141 -13.50 -15.38 9.09
CA SER A 141 -12.88 -16.71 9.07
C SER A 141 -11.36 -16.64 8.87
N LEU A 142 -10.88 -15.76 7.98
CA LEU A 142 -9.45 -15.60 7.67
C LEU A 142 -8.68 -14.89 8.79
N ILE A 143 -9.25 -13.86 9.41
CA ILE A 143 -8.59 -13.11 10.49
C ILE A 143 -8.58 -13.87 11.82
N SER A 144 -9.58 -14.72 12.06
CA SER A 144 -9.73 -15.50 13.30
C SER A 144 -9.22 -16.93 13.19
N TYR A 145 -8.63 -17.32 12.06
CA TYR A 145 -8.07 -18.67 11.82
C TYR A 145 -9.11 -19.79 12.07
N GLN A 146 -10.36 -19.58 11.65
CA GLN A 146 -11.41 -20.56 11.88
C GLN A 146 -11.24 -21.78 10.98
N GLU A 147 -11.03 -22.95 11.58
CA GLU A 147 -10.86 -24.21 10.85
C GLU A 147 -12.06 -24.58 9.96
N GLU A 148 -13.28 -24.22 10.38
CA GLU A 148 -14.49 -24.42 9.59
C GLU A 148 -15.53 -23.34 9.89
N THR A 149 -15.97 -22.64 8.85
CA THR A 149 -17.02 -21.61 8.93
C THR A 149 -18.23 -22.04 8.11
N GLU A 150 -19.40 -22.20 8.73
CA GLU A 150 -20.65 -22.40 8.01
C GLU A 150 -21.11 -21.08 7.37
N LEU A 151 -21.27 -21.08 6.05
CA LEU A 151 -21.63 -19.90 5.30
C LEU A 151 -23.14 -19.69 5.27
N SER A 152 -23.56 -18.42 5.28
CA SER A 152 -24.97 -18.02 5.13
C SER A 152 -25.55 -18.39 3.76
N VAL A 153 -24.70 -18.45 2.73
CA VAL A 153 -25.09 -18.72 1.35
C VAL A 153 -24.99 -20.21 0.99
N LYS A 154 -25.74 -20.60 -0.05
CA LYS A 154 -25.74 -21.96 -0.62
C LYS A 154 -25.36 -21.92 -2.09
N ASP A 155 -24.39 -21.09 -2.43
CA ASP A 155 -23.88 -20.91 -3.79
C ASP A 155 -22.34 -20.89 -3.78
N PRO A 156 -21.68 -21.98 -4.21
CA PRO A 156 -20.22 -22.03 -4.28
C PRO A 156 -19.60 -20.99 -5.24
N GLU A 157 -20.30 -20.61 -6.32
CA GLU A 157 -19.78 -19.63 -7.29
C GLU A 157 -19.71 -18.23 -6.65
N MET A 158 -20.68 -17.93 -5.78
CA MET A 158 -20.67 -16.70 -4.98
C MET A 158 -19.49 -16.66 -4.01
N VAL A 159 -19.08 -17.80 -3.44
CA VAL A 159 -17.92 -17.88 -2.54
C VAL A 159 -16.64 -17.50 -3.26
N GLU A 160 -16.40 -18.03 -4.46
CA GLU A 160 -15.20 -17.71 -5.24
C GLU A 160 -15.12 -16.21 -5.54
N ARG A 161 -16.23 -15.62 -6.01
CA ARG A 161 -16.30 -14.20 -6.36
C ARG A 161 -16.05 -13.31 -5.15
N VAL A 162 -16.69 -13.60 -4.02
CA VAL A 162 -16.56 -12.79 -2.80
C VAL A 162 -15.20 -12.98 -2.15
N PHE A 163 -14.64 -14.19 -2.14
CA PHE A 163 -13.27 -14.45 -1.68
C PHE A 163 -12.25 -13.60 -2.44
N ARG A 164 -12.39 -13.49 -3.76
CA ARG A 164 -11.52 -12.62 -4.58
C ARG A 164 -11.58 -11.16 -4.13
N TYR A 165 -12.77 -10.63 -3.84
CA TYR A 165 -12.89 -9.26 -3.31
C TYR A 165 -12.26 -9.12 -1.93
N VAL A 166 -12.43 -10.08 -1.03
CA VAL A 166 -11.76 -10.06 0.29
C VAL A 166 -10.24 -10.00 0.12
N MET A 167 -9.66 -10.86 -0.70
CA MET A 167 -8.21 -10.88 -0.91
C MET A 167 -7.68 -9.66 -1.66
N ALA A 168 -8.49 -9.04 -2.52
CA ALA A 168 -8.14 -7.82 -3.24
C ALA A 168 -8.23 -6.58 -2.33
N ASP A 169 -9.19 -6.51 -1.42
CA ASP A 169 -9.38 -5.37 -0.51
C ASP A 169 -8.41 -5.39 0.68
N HIS A 170 -7.91 -6.57 1.07
CA HIS A 170 -7.11 -6.80 2.28
C HIS A 170 -5.68 -7.32 1.99
N PRO A 171 -4.77 -6.47 1.47
CA PRO A 171 -3.39 -6.86 1.19
C PRO A 171 -2.60 -7.30 2.45
N GLU A 172 -3.06 -6.96 3.65
CA GLU A 172 -2.52 -7.39 4.94
C GLU A 172 -2.73 -8.89 5.23
N ILE A 173 -3.60 -9.57 4.48
CA ILE A 173 -3.78 -11.03 4.57
C ILE A 173 -2.74 -11.70 3.64
N PHE A 174 -1.47 -11.62 4.03
CA PHE A 174 -0.35 -12.22 3.29
C PHE A 174 -0.19 -13.74 3.52
N TYR A 175 -0.90 -14.28 4.50
CA TYR A 175 -0.72 -15.62 5.05
C TYR A 175 -1.79 -16.62 4.60
N ALA A 176 -2.69 -16.21 3.70
CA ALA A 176 -3.70 -17.08 3.10
C ALA A 176 -3.63 -16.97 1.57
N ASP A 177 -3.59 -18.11 0.88
CA ASP A 177 -3.43 -18.19 -0.59
C ASP A 177 -4.57 -18.93 -1.31
N GLY A 178 -5.52 -19.48 -0.54
CA GLY A 178 -6.62 -20.24 -1.07
C GLY A 178 -7.67 -20.57 -0.03
N TYR A 179 -8.60 -21.42 -0.43
CA TYR A 179 -9.67 -21.92 0.45
C TYR A 179 -10.19 -23.27 -0.02
N GLU A 180 -10.80 -24.00 0.90
CA GLU A 180 -11.59 -25.19 0.65
C GLU A 180 -13.07 -24.89 0.90
N VAL A 181 -13.92 -25.35 -0.02
CA VAL A 181 -15.38 -25.30 0.13
C VAL A 181 -15.93 -26.71 0.19
N THR A 182 -16.56 -27.06 1.31
CA THR A 182 -17.24 -28.35 1.49
C THR A 182 -18.75 -28.16 1.37
N THR A 183 -19.37 -28.91 0.45
CA THR A 183 -20.83 -28.87 0.23
C THR A 183 -21.53 -30.07 0.84
N TYR A 184 -22.56 -29.83 1.65
CA TYR A 184 -23.34 -30.89 2.28
C TYR A 184 -24.71 -31.00 1.61
N ARG A 185 -24.97 -32.15 0.98
CA ARG A 185 -26.19 -32.39 0.20
C ARG A 185 -27.05 -33.49 0.81
N LEU A 186 -28.36 -33.30 0.77
CA LEU A 186 -29.35 -34.33 1.05
C LEU A 186 -30.06 -34.68 -0.26
N GLY A 187 -29.66 -35.77 -0.91
CA GLY A 187 -30.10 -36.08 -2.27
C GLY A 187 -29.56 -35.04 -3.25
N THR A 188 -30.46 -34.34 -3.97
CA THR A 188 -30.10 -33.25 -4.91
C THR A 188 -30.11 -31.87 -4.27
N GLU A 189 -30.58 -31.73 -3.03
CA GLU A 189 -30.72 -30.44 -2.35
C GLU A 189 -29.47 -30.10 -1.55
N LEU A 190 -28.92 -28.91 -1.80
CA LEU A 190 -27.80 -28.36 -1.05
C LEU A 190 -28.30 -27.81 0.30
N ARG A 191 -27.74 -28.32 1.40
CA ARG A 191 -28.19 -27.99 2.76
C ARG A 191 -27.36 -26.91 3.42
N ARG A 192 -26.03 -27.04 3.36
CA ARG A 192 -25.07 -26.06 3.87
C ARG A 192 -23.76 -26.12 3.09
N ILE A 193 -23.00 -25.03 3.16
CA ILE A 193 -21.64 -24.91 2.66
C ILE A 193 -20.76 -24.53 3.84
N THR A 194 -19.59 -25.15 3.95
CA THR A 194 -18.54 -24.70 4.86
C THR A 194 -17.34 -24.18 4.08
N PHE A 195 -16.67 -23.19 4.65
CA PHE A 195 -15.49 -22.53 4.14
C PHE A 195 -14.33 -22.72 5.13
N THR A 196 -13.17 -23.05 4.60
CA THR A 196 -11.91 -23.16 5.35
C THR A 196 -10.83 -22.46 4.54
N GLY A 197 -10.11 -21.51 5.14
CA GLY A 197 -8.97 -20.88 4.47
C GLY A 197 -7.79 -21.85 4.35
N THR A 198 -6.91 -21.62 3.37
CA THR A 198 -5.62 -22.29 3.30
C THR A 198 -4.55 -21.33 3.82
N TRP A 199 -3.94 -21.67 4.96
CA TRP A 199 -2.87 -20.86 5.57
C TRP A 199 -1.50 -21.37 5.16
N THR A 200 -0.62 -20.46 4.76
CA THR A 200 0.73 -20.78 4.29
C THR A 200 1.78 -20.71 5.40
N LEU A 201 1.41 -20.20 6.58
CA LEU A 201 2.29 -19.92 7.71
C LEU A 201 1.64 -20.35 9.03
N GLU A 202 2.45 -20.62 10.04
CA GLU A 202 2.01 -20.92 11.41
C GLU A 202 1.62 -19.64 12.16
N SER A 203 0.73 -19.76 13.16
CA SER A 203 0.13 -18.60 13.86
C SER A 203 1.17 -17.63 14.46
N ASP A 204 2.23 -18.15 15.06
CA ASP A 204 3.26 -17.33 15.72
C ASP A 204 4.09 -16.54 14.69
N GLU A 205 4.37 -17.16 13.53
CA GLU A 205 5.07 -16.50 12.44
C GLU A 205 4.22 -15.38 11.82
N ILE A 206 2.90 -15.60 11.69
CA ILE A 206 1.98 -14.59 11.19
C ILE A 206 1.93 -13.38 12.13
N LEU A 207 1.84 -13.60 13.44
CA LEU A 207 1.84 -12.51 14.43
C LEU A 207 3.14 -11.71 14.39
N SER A 208 4.28 -12.41 14.28
CA SER A 208 5.60 -11.79 14.16
C SER A 208 5.71 -10.94 12.89
N ARG A 209 5.41 -11.51 11.72
CA ARG A 209 5.48 -10.80 10.43
C ARG A 209 4.50 -9.63 10.40
N ARG A 210 3.29 -9.76 10.93
CA ARG A 210 2.32 -8.66 11.02
C ARG A 210 2.87 -7.48 11.81
N ALA A 211 3.48 -7.72 12.97
CA ALA A 211 4.08 -6.67 13.77
C ALA A 211 5.24 -5.96 13.04
N GLN A 212 6.05 -6.71 12.28
CA GLN A 212 7.13 -6.16 11.45
C GLN A 212 6.57 -5.30 10.31
N LEU A 213 5.52 -5.77 9.62
CA LEU A 213 4.84 -5.03 8.55
C LEU A 213 4.25 -3.72 9.05
N GLU A 214 3.55 -3.74 10.19
CA GLU A 214 2.99 -2.54 10.81
C GLU A 214 4.09 -1.53 11.19
N ALA A 215 5.22 -2.00 11.73
CA ALA A 215 6.35 -1.15 12.09
C ALA A 215 7.04 -0.56 10.85
N ALA A 216 7.25 -1.37 9.80
CA ALA A 216 7.85 -0.92 8.54
C ALA A 216 6.96 0.11 7.84
N ALA A 217 5.66 -0.16 7.72
CA ALA A 217 4.70 0.77 7.12
C ALA A 217 4.62 2.08 7.90
N ALA A 218 4.61 2.03 9.24
CA ALA A 218 4.61 3.23 10.07
C ALA A 218 5.88 4.08 9.86
N LEU A 219 7.05 3.44 9.71
CA LEU A 219 8.32 4.13 9.43
C LEU A 219 8.31 4.78 8.05
N TRP A 220 7.80 4.08 7.02
CA TRP A 220 7.73 4.63 5.67
C TRP A 220 6.76 5.80 5.61
N LEU A 221 5.67 5.76 6.37
CA LEU A 221 4.67 6.84 6.45
C LEU A 221 5.06 7.98 7.41
N GLU A 222 6.17 7.89 8.15
CA GLU A 222 6.60 8.96 9.08
C GLU A 222 6.99 10.24 8.33
N GLY A 223 7.53 10.10 7.12
CA GLY A 223 7.91 11.23 6.28
C GLY A 223 6.73 11.88 5.53
N LEU A 224 5.51 11.33 5.66
CA LEU A 224 4.34 11.93 5.01
C LEU A 224 4.11 13.36 5.56
N PRO A 225 4.09 14.37 4.67
CA PRO A 225 3.91 15.74 5.10
C PRO A 225 2.53 15.98 5.72
N ASP A 226 2.50 16.57 6.91
CA ASP A 226 1.25 16.88 7.61
C ASP A 226 0.44 17.94 6.84
N GLY A 227 -0.82 17.63 6.51
CA GLY A 227 -1.77 18.61 5.96
C GLY A 227 -1.70 18.82 4.46
N THR A 228 -1.04 17.94 3.71
CA THR A 228 -1.07 17.91 2.25
C THR A 228 -2.38 17.34 1.70
N ASP A 229 -2.66 17.69 0.45
CA ASP A 229 -3.71 17.09 -0.37
C ASP A 229 -3.42 15.61 -0.65
N ASP A 230 -4.37 14.92 -1.28
CA ASP A 230 -4.24 13.50 -1.53
C ASP A 230 -3.18 13.19 -2.61
N PHE A 231 -2.98 14.10 -3.58
CA PHE A 231 -1.93 14.00 -4.59
C PHE A 231 -0.53 13.85 -3.97
N GLU A 232 -0.12 14.77 -3.08
CA GLU A 232 1.21 14.77 -2.49
C GLU A 232 1.46 13.53 -1.62
N LYS A 233 0.43 13.01 -0.94
CA LYS A 233 0.55 11.78 -0.16
C LYS A 233 0.78 10.57 -1.06
N VAL A 234 0.00 10.45 -2.14
CA VAL A 234 0.15 9.35 -3.08
C VAL A 234 1.49 9.42 -3.79
N LYS A 235 1.92 10.62 -4.19
CA LYS A 235 3.25 10.83 -4.77
C LYS A 235 4.36 10.40 -3.82
N TYR A 236 4.29 10.82 -2.56
CA TYR A 236 5.25 10.40 -1.55
C TYR A 236 5.31 8.87 -1.38
N ILE A 237 4.15 8.22 -1.27
CA ILE A 237 4.07 6.75 -1.15
C ILE A 237 4.64 6.07 -2.40
N TYR A 238 4.35 6.59 -3.59
CA TYR A 238 4.85 6.10 -4.86
C TYR A 238 6.37 6.16 -4.93
N ASP A 239 6.95 7.33 -4.64
CA ASP A 239 8.38 7.56 -4.66
C ASP A 239 9.09 6.67 -3.63
N GLU A 240 8.61 6.63 -2.39
CA GLU A 240 9.22 5.83 -1.33
C GLU A 240 9.16 4.33 -1.64
N LEU A 241 8.06 3.85 -2.24
CA LEU A 241 7.93 2.47 -2.66
C LEU A 241 8.97 2.11 -3.72
N ILE A 242 9.10 2.93 -4.77
CA ILE A 242 10.02 2.67 -5.89
C ILE A 242 11.47 2.80 -5.44
N LEU A 243 11.82 3.83 -4.66
CA LEU A 243 13.20 4.06 -4.23
C LEU A 243 13.73 3.01 -3.24
N ARG A 244 12.84 2.29 -2.55
CA ARG A 244 13.19 1.28 -1.54
C ARG A 244 13.03 -0.15 -2.01
N THR A 245 12.54 -0.38 -3.22
CA THR A 245 12.23 -1.73 -3.70
C THR A 245 12.96 -2.00 -4.99
N GLU A 246 13.59 -3.17 -5.08
CA GLU A 246 14.20 -3.66 -6.30
C GLU A 246 13.25 -4.67 -6.97
N TYR A 247 13.00 -4.49 -8.27
CA TYR A 247 12.22 -5.46 -9.03
C TYR A 247 13.04 -6.76 -9.23
N GLU A 248 12.58 -7.87 -8.66
CA GLU A 248 13.29 -9.15 -8.70
C GLU A 248 12.30 -10.32 -8.86
N GLN A 249 12.38 -11.00 -10.02
CA GLN A 249 11.64 -12.24 -10.23
C GLN A 249 12.13 -13.37 -9.32
N GLY A 250 11.20 -14.13 -8.74
CA GLY A 250 11.53 -15.26 -7.86
C GLY A 250 11.94 -14.87 -6.44
N SER A 251 11.82 -13.59 -6.07
CA SER A 251 11.98 -13.12 -4.69
C SER A 251 10.99 -13.82 -3.73
N ALA A 252 11.42 -13.99 -2.47
CA ALA A 252 10.58 -14.58 -1.44
C ALA A 252 9.35 -13.71 -1.18
N ASP A 253 8.18 -14.34 -1.03
CA ASP A 253 6.90 -13.67 -0.77
C ASP A 253 6.49 -12.66 -1.88
N SER A 254 7.05 -12.77 -3.08
CA SER A 254 6.92 -11.80 -4.19
C SER A 254 5.49 -11.40 -4.58
N GLN A 255 4.49 -12.18 -4.18
CA GLN A 255 3.08 -11.97 -4.47
C GLN A 255 2.32 -11.21 -3.35
N ASN A 256 3.01 -10.79 -2.27
CA ASN A 256 2.41 -10.15 -1.11
C ASN A 256 3.29 -9.04 -0.51
N ILE A 257 2.74 -8.30 0.46
CA ILE A 257 3.38 -7.11 1.05
C ILE A 257 4.68 -7.39 1.84
N CYS A 258 4.95 -8.65 2.24
CA CYS A 258 6.20 -9.00 2.92
C CYS A 258 7.42 -8.80 2.03
N SER A 259 7.30 -9.14 0.74
CA SER A 259 8.40 -8.98 -0.22
C SER A 259 8.91 -7.54 -0.32
N VAL A 260 8.02 -6.57 -0.20
CA VAL A 260 8.38 -5.15 -0.24
C VAL A 260 8.78 -4.64 1.14
N LEU A 261 7.88 -4.71 2.13
CA LEU A 261 8.09 -4.05 3.42
C LEU A 261 9.18 -4.71 4.27
N LEU A 262 9.44 -6.01 4.09
CA LEU A 262 10.46 -6.74 4.84
C LEU A 262 11.71 -7.01 4.00
N ASN A 263 11.55 -7.40 2.73
CA ASN A 263 12.67 -7.86 1.90
C ASN A 263 13.16 -6.82 0.88
N GLN A 264 12.38 -5.77 0.61
CA GLN A 264 12.70 -4.71 -0.37
C GLN A 264 12.98 -5.25 -1.79
N ARG A 265 12.43 -6.42 -2.14
CA ARG A 265 12.61 -7.10 -3.43
C ARG A 265 11.31 -7.77 -3.82
N SER A 266 10.72 -7.43 -4.96
CA SER A 266 9.38 -7.92 -5.31
C SER A 266 9.10 -7.95 -6.81
N VAL A 267 7.91 -8.44 -7.18
CA VAL A 267 7.34 -8.32 -8.53
C VAL A 267 6.08 -7.46 -8.51
N CYS A 268 5.45 -7.27 -9.68
CA CYS A 268 4.31 -6.38 -9.87
C CYS A 268 3.21 -6.51 -8.79
N GLN A 269 2.83 -7.73 -8.42
CA GLN A 269 1.80 -7.94 -7.42
C GLN A 269 2.19 -7.46 -6.02
N GLY A 270 3.45 -7.64 -5.59
CA GLY A 270 3.91 -7.14 -4.30
C GLY A 270 4.03 -5.61 -4.27
N TYR A 271 4.48 -4.97 -5.36
CA TYR A 271 4.43 -3.51 -5.52
C TYR A 271 2.99 -3.00 -5.38
N ALA A 272 2.07 -3.54 -6.18
CA ALA A 272 0.69 -3.06 -6.22
C ALA A 272 -0.07 -3.25 -4.89
N LYS A 273 0.12 -4.40 -4.21
CA LYS A 273 -0.48 -4.65 -2.89
C LYS A 273 0.12 -3.76 -1.81
N THR A 274 1.43 -3.52 -1.84
CA THR A 274 2.08 -2.66 -0.85
C THR A 274 1.70 -1.20 -1.03
N PHE A 275 1.62 -0.73 -2.27
CA PHE A 275 1.12 0.59 -2.60
C PHE A 275 -0.31 0.79 -2.08
N GLN A 276 -1.20 -0.17 -2.37
CA GLN A 276 -2.57 -0.16 -1.86
C GLN A 276 -2.60 -0.10 -0.32
N TYR A 277 -1.83 -0.95 0.35
CA TYR A 277 -1.78 -1.01 1.81
C TYR A 277 -1.33 0.32 2.42
N LEU A 278 -0.27 0.94 1.87
CA LEU A 278 0.23 2.23 2.34
C LEU A 278 -0.78 3.37 2.09
N CYS A 279 -1.46 3.38 0.94
CA CYS A 279 -2.52 4.34 0.63
C CYS A 279 -3.70 4.21 1.61
N GLN A 280 -4.15 2.98 1.87
CA GLN A 280 -5.23 2.71 2.83
C GLN A 280 -4.86 3.19 4.25
N LEU A 281 -3.62 2.96 4.69
CA LEU A 281 -3.12 3.49 5.98
C LEU A 281 -3.05 5.02 6.01
N ALA A 282 -2.77 5.66 4.87
CA ALA A 282 -2.81 7.12 4.71
C ALA A 282 -4.23 7.70 4.57
N GLY A 283 -5.26 6.85 4.56
CA GLY A 283 -6.67 7.25 4.41
C GLY A 283 -7.09 7.54 2.98
N ILE A 284 -6.37 6.99 2.00
CA ILE A 284 -6.61 7.16 0.57
C ILE A 284 -7.22 5.87 0.02
N PRO A 285 -8.45 5.90 -0.54
CA PRO A 285 -9.03 4.73 -1.17
C PRO A 285 -8.16 4.26 -2.34
N ALA A 286 -7.73 3.00 -2.29
CA ALA A 286 -6.91 2.36 -3.30
C ALA A 286 -7.41 0.93 -3.54
N MET A 287 -7.35 0.49 -4.80
CA MET A 287 -7.74 -0.86 -5.20
C MET A 287 -6.65 -1.52 -6.03
N LEU A 288 -6.56 -2.84 -5.91
CA LEU A 288 -5.73 -3.69 -6.76
C LEU A 288 -6.41 -3.93 -8.09
N VAL A 289 -5.68 -3.72 -9.18
CA VAL A 289 -6.08 -4.10 -10.53
C VAL A 289 -5.20 -5.24 -11.00
N THR A 290 -5.79 -6.24 -11.64
CA THR A 290 -5.10 -7.35 -12.29
C THR A 290 -5.48 -7.39 -13.77
N GLY A 291 -4.55 -7.90 -14.57
CA GLY A 291 -4.74 -8.02 -16.00
C GLY A 291 -3.49 -8.48 -16.69
N GLU A 292 -3.33 -8.07 -17.94
CA GLU A 292 -2.21 -8.44 -18.79
C GLU A 292 -1.50 -7.20 -19.37
N VAL A 293 -0.18 -7.32 -19.51
CA VAL A 293 0.65 -6.39 -20.26
C VAL A 293 1.56 -7.20 -21.17
N SER A 294 1.54 -6.90 -22.47
CA SER A 294 2.31 -7.66 -23.48
C SER A 294 2.10 -9.19 -23.46
N GLY A 295 0.95 -9.65 -22.94
CA GLY A 295 0.60 -11.07 -22.81
C GLY A 295 1.11 -11.76 -21.53
N GLU A 296 1.69 -11.00 -20.60
CA GLU A 296 2.09 -11.48 -19.27
C GLU A 296 1.17 -10.91 -18.19
N GLY A 297 0.86 -11.71 -17.16
CA GLY A 297 0.03 -11.27 -16.05
C GLY A 297 0.70 -10.13 -15.28
N HIS A 298 -0.06 -9.07 -15.01
CA HIS A 298 0.42 -7.86 -14.34
C HIS A 298 -0.57 -7.36 -13.29
N ALA A 299 -0.07 -6.59 -12.34
CA ALA A 299 -0.87 -5.99 -11.28
C ALA A 299 -0.44 -4.56 -10.99
N TRP A 300 -1.42 -3.67 -10.84
CA TRP A 300 -1.23 -2.24 -10.58
C TRP A 300 -2.41 -1.73 -9.73
N ASN A 301 -2.67 -0.42 -9.72
CA ASN A 301 -3.67 0.17 -8.84
C ASN A 301 -4.59 1.20 -9.50
N ILE A 302 -5.72 1.44 -8.85
CA ILE A 302 -6.49 2.68 -9.00
C ILE A 302 -6.62 3.33 -7.62
N VAL A 303 -6.50 4.65 -7.57
CA VAL A 303 -6.65 5.45 -6.35
C VAL A 303 -7.73 6.52 -6.52
N PHE A 304 -8.34 6.92 -5.41
CA PHE A 304 -9.30 8.03 -5.38
C PHE A 304 -8.65 9.27 -4.78
N LEU A 305 -8.46 10.32 -5.59
CA LEU A 305 -7.82 11.57 -5.20
C LEU A 305 -8.78 12.73 -5.49
N ASP A 306 -8.98 13.59 -4.49
CA ASP A 306 -9.67 14.88 -4.63
C ASP A 306 -11.05 14.82 -5.34
N GLY A 307 -11.72 13.67 -5.30
CA GLY A 307 -13.05 13.47 -5.87
C GLY A 307 -13.11 12.58 -7.12
N ASP A 308 -11.97 12.19 -7.67
CA ASP A 308 -11.87 11.45 -8.93
C ASP A 308 -10.99 10.19 -8.80
N TRP A 309 -11.18 9.24 -9.73
CA TRP A 309 -10.41 7.98 -9.78
C TRP A 309 -9.30 8.06 -10.83
N TYR A 310 -8.13 7.51 -10.49
CA TYR A 310 -6.94 7.50 -11.35
C TYR A 310 -6.19 6.18 -11.31
N TYR A 311 -5.71 5.72 -12.46
CA TYR A 311 -4.80 4.57 -12.52
C TYR A 311 -3.39 4.96 -12.11
N ILE A 312 -2.73 4.06 -11.38
CA ILE A 312 -1.32 4.18 -11.00
C ILE A 312 -0.65 2.83 -11.16
N ASP A 313 0.51 2.80 -11.81
CA ASP A 313 1.38 1.63 -11.86
C ASP A 313 2.74 1.93 -11.19
N PRO A 314 2.95 1.44 -9.95
CA PRO A 314 4.23 1.59 -9.25
C PRO A 314 5.37 0.75 -9.84
N THR A 315 5.07 -0.36 -10.53
CA THR A 315 6.09 -1.21 -11.14
C THR A 315 6.63 -0.59 -12.42
N TRP A 316 5.75 -0.05 -13.26
CA TRP A 316 6.18 0.69 -14.46
C TRP A 316 6.72 2.09 -14.12
N GLY A 317 6.47 2.56 -12.90
CA GLY A 317 7.18 3.68 -12.28
C GLY A 317 8.60 3.38 -11.87
N ASP A 318 8.94 2.13 -11.62
CA ASP A 318 10.32 1.74 -11.32
C ASP A 318 11.12 1.73 -12.62
N ALA A 319 11.93 2.77 -12.85
CA ALA A 319 12.73 2.88 -14.06
C ALA A 319 13.77 1.75 -14.19
N SER A 320 14.05 0.99 -13.12
CA SER A 320 14.89 -0.20 -13.18
C SER A 320 14.20 -1.39 -13.87
N TYR A 321 12.86 -1.46 -13.83
CA TYR A 321 12.07 -2.49 -14.49
C TYR A 321 12.12 -2.38 -16.02
N GLN A 322 12.20 -1.15 -16.56
CA GLN A 322 12.26 -0.89 -18.01
C GLN A 322 13.65 -1.14 -18.61
N ARG A 323 14.64 -1.59 -17.82
CA ARG A 323 15.97 -1.93 -18.33
C ARG A 323 15.91 -3.26 -19.07
N GLU A 324 15.97 -3.25 -20.40
CA GLU A 324 16.24 -4.47 -21.16
C GLU A 324 17.64 -5.02 -20.80
N GLU A 325 17.76 -6.34 -20.64
CA GLU A 325 19.05 -7.02 -20.50
C GLU A 325 19.93 -6.74 -21.74
N GLY A 326 20.85 -5.78 -21.62
CA GLY A 326 21.92 -5.57 -22.61
C GLY A 326 22.01 -4.18 -23.23
N GLU A 327 21.14 -3.23 -22.88
CA GLU A 327 21.35 -1.83 -23.27
C GLU A 327 22.30 -1.14 -22.28
N GLU A 328 23.48 -0.72 -22.78
CA GLU A 328 24.34 0.24 -22.09
C GLU A 328 23.69 1.64 -22.15
N THR A 329 22.51 1.80 -21.58
CA THR A 329 22.00 3.14 -21.28
C THR A 329 22.89 3.76 -20.20
N PRO A 330 23.24 5.06 -20.32
CA PRO A 330 23.97 5.75 -19.26
C PRO A 330 23.24 5.51 -17.94
N THR A 331 23.96 5.37 -16.84
CA THR A 331 23.41 5.18 -15.49
C THR A 331 22.31 6.22 -15.24
N LEU A 332 21.06 5.89 -15.60
CA LEU A 332 19.95 6.82 -15.51
C LEU A 332 19.77 7.08 -14.03
N THR A 333 20.04 8.32 -13.63
CA THR A 333 20.01 8.77 -12.23
C THR A 333 18.60 8.83 -11.68
N GLU A 334 17.58 8.85 -12.54
CA GLU A 334 16.19 8.72 -12.11
C GLU A 334 15.78 7.25 -11.98
N THR A 335 15.34 6.95 -10.77
CA THR A 335 14.78 5.66 -10.36
C THR A 335 13.25 5.63 -10.51
N VAL A 336 12.61 6.81 -10.62
CA VAL A 336 11.15 6.96 -10.63
C VAL A 336 10.67 7.57 -11.95
N ASN A 337 9.85 6.83 -12.68
CA ASN A 337 9.11 7.25 -13.86
C ASN A 337 7.67 7.62 -13.44
N TYR A 338 7.14 8.72 -13.96
CA TYR A 338 5.79 9.22 -13.65
C TYR A 338 4.80 9.13 -14.81
N ASP A 339 5.17 8.50 -15.94
CA ASP A 339 4.30 8.28 -17.10
C ASP A 339 3.02 7.50 -16.75
N TYR A 340 3.06 6.69 -15.69
CA TYR A 340 1.93 5.89 -15.20
C TYR A 340 1.42 6.39 -13.83
N PHE A 341 1.69 7.65 -13.49
CA PHE A 341 1.20 8.28 -12.26
C PHE A 341 -0.08 9.09 -12.53
N CYS A 342 -1.19 8.62 -11.97
CA CYS A 342 -2.53 9.19 -12.04
C CYS A 342 -3.10 9.32 -13.46
N VAL A 343 -2.99 8.25 -14.26
CA VAL A 343 -3.45 8.23 -15.65
C VAL A 343 -4.92 7.84 -15.79
N THR A 344 -5.51 8.20 -16.93
CA THR A 344 -6.89 7.88 -17.29
C THR A 344 -7.03 6.45 -17.81
N THR A 345 -8.27 5.96 -17.88
CA THR A 345 -8.61 4.69 -18.54
C THR A 345 -8.08 4.66 -19.97
N GLN A 346 -8.25 5.75 -20.74
CA GLN A 346 -7.81 5.80 -22.14
C GLN A 346 -6.28 5.71 -22.29
N GLU A 347 -5.52 6.22 -21.32
CA GLU A 347 -4.06 6.19 -21.34
C GLU A 347 -3.53 4.83 -20.92
N ILE A 348 -4.01 4.28 -19.79
CA ILE A 348 -3.54 2.99 -19.29
C ILE A 348 -3.90 1.84 -20.26
N GLU A 349 -5.05 1.91 -20.95
CA GLU A 349 -5.48 0.91 -21.93
C GLU A 349 -4.61 0.86 -23.20
N ARG A 350 -3.72 1.84 -23.39
CA ARG A 350 -2.73 1.74 -24.48
C ARG A 350 -1.83 0.55 -24.24
N THR A 351 -1.42 0.31 -22.99
CA THR A 351 -0.37 -0.62 -22.54
C THR A 351 -0.93 -1.82 -21.78
N HIS A 352 -1.97 -1.61 -20.99
CA HIS A 352 -2.56 -2.58 -20.09
C HIS A 352 -3.92 -3.06 -20.59
N SER A 353 -4.23 -4.31 -20.29
CA SER A 353 -5.56 -4.90 -20.48
C SER A 353 -6.05 -5.44 -19.15
N MET A 354 -7.15 -4.90 -18.61
CA MET A 354 -7.72 -5.32 -17.33
C MET A 354 -8.43 -6.68 -17.44
N ASP A 355 -8.47 -7.42 -16.35
CA ASP A 355 -9.28 -8.63 -16.27
C ASP A 355 -10.79 -8.33 -16.34
N ASP A 356 -11.51 -9.03 -17.23
CA ASP A 356 -12.98 -8.92 -17.39
C ASP A 356 -13.78 -9.29 -16.13
N ASN A 357 -13.12 -9.89 -15.13
CA ASN A 357 -13.74 -10.35 -13.90
C ASN A 357 -13.72 -9.30 -12.77
N GLN A 358 -13.18 -8.10 -13.04
CA GLN A 358 -13.14 -6.98 -12.11
C GLN A 358 -14.10 -5.86 -12.54
N LEU A 359 -14.89 -5.34 -11.59
CA LEU A 359 -15.75 -4.18 -11.83
C LEU A 359 -15.00 -2.90 -11.49
N LEU A 360 -14.29 -2.31 -12.45
CA LEU A 360 -13.44 -1.13 -12.22
C LEU A 360 -14.16 0.18 -12.57
N PRO A 361 -13.88 1.30 -11.86
CA PRO A 361 -14.43 2.60 -12.23
C PRO A 361 -13.75 3.12 -13.51
N VAL A 362 -14.44 4.03 -14.19
CA VAL A 362 -13.86 4.77 -15.31
C VAL A 362 -13.07 5.96 -14.78
N CYS A 363 -11.80 6.04 -15.12
CA CYS A 363 -10.89 7.11 -14.74
C CYS A 363 -10.81 8.11 -15.90
N SER A 364 -11.47 9.26 -15.80
CA SER A 364 -11.52 10.28 -16.86
C SER A 364 -10.92 11.63 -16.47
N ALA A 365 -10.63 11.83 -15.19
CA ALA A 365 -10.03 13.07 -14.71
C ALA A 365 -8.55 13.13 -15.10
N VAL A 366 -8.04 14.35 -15.22
CA VAL A 366 -6.64 14.60 -15.61
C VAL A 366 -5.94 15.55 -14.65
N GLN A 367 -6.63 16.12 -13.66
CA GLN A 367 -6.05 17.21 -12.85
C GLN A 367 -4.84 16.74 -12.05
N ASP A 368 -4.91 15.51 -11.54
CA ASP A 368 -3.86 14.91 -10.71
C ASP A 368 -2.84 14.09 -11.52
N GLN A 369 -2.85 14.18 -12.84
CA GLN A 369 -1.75 13.65 -13.66
C GLN A 369 -0.46 14.39 -13.32
N TYR A 370 0.61 13.63 -13.05
CA TYR A 370 1.89 14.17 -12.58
C TYR A 370 2.37 15.39 -13.39
N TYR A 371 2.50 15.25 -14.72
CA TYR A 371 3.02 16.32 -15.57
C TYR A 371 2.13 17.56 -15.60
N ARG A 372 0.82 17.42 -15.42
CA ARG A 372 -0.08 18.59 -15.35
C ARG A 372 0.03 19.28 -14.01
N HIS A 373 0.01 18.50 -12.93
CA HIS A 373 0.11 18.99 -11.57
C HIS A 373 1.44 19.74 -11.35
N GLU A 374 2.54 19.20 -11.88
CA GLU A 374 3.89 19.80 -11.80
C GLU A 374 4.16 20.91 -12.82
N GLY A 375 3.18 21.25 -13.68
CA GLY A 375 3.35 22.25 -14.74
C GLY A 375 4.31 21.83 -15.88
N LEU A 376 4.61 20.54 -15.97
CA LEU A 376 5.46 19.88 -16.97
C LEU A 376 4.69 19.38 -18.21
N TYR A 377 3.42 19.80 -18.38
CA TYR A 377 2.58 19.37 -19.50
C TYR A 377 2.50 20.44 -20.60
N LEU A 378 2.99 20.14 -21.80
CA LEU A 378 3.02 21.04 -22.95
C LEU A 378 1.79 20.87 -23.83
N GLN A 379 0.95 21.90 -23.91
CA GLN A 379 -0.22 21.95 -24.81
C GLN A 379 0.13 22.41 -26.24
N SER A 380 1.34 22.96 -26.42
CA SER A 380 1.89 23.40 -27.68
C SER A 380 3.41 23.41 -27.56
N ALA A 381 4.12 23.44 -28.70
CA ALA A 381 5.57 23.62 -28.76
C ALA A 381 5.96 25.09 -28.46
N ASP A 382 5.51 25.60 -27.32
CA ASP A 382 5.77 26.96 -26.86
C ASP A 382 7.17 27.04 -26.26
N LYS A 383 8.02 27.83 -26.91
CA LYS A 383 9.40 28.02 -26.48
C LYS A 383 9.51 28.67 -25.10
N GLU A 384 8.63 29.61 -24.75
CA GLU A 384 8.70 30.28 -23.45
C GLU A 384 8.46 29.27 -22.32
N LYS A 385 7.49 28.37 -22.50
CA LYS A 385 7.21 27.31 -21.53
C LYS A 385 8.34 26.28 -21.43
N ILE A 386 8.95 25.92 -22.56
CA ILE A 386 10.13 25.04 -22.57
C ILE A 386 11.28 25.72 -21.81
N ASP A 387 11.56 26.99 -22.09
CA ASP A 387 12.59 27.78 -21.40
C ASP A 387 12.34 27.80 -19.87
N GLU A 388 11.09 27.97 -19.43
CA GLU A 388 10.70 27.93 -18.02
C GLU A 388 10.96 26.58 -17.36
N ILE A 389 10.64 25.47 -18.03
CA ILE A 389 10.85 24.11 -17.53
C ILE A 389 12.35 23.86 -17.30
N PHE A 390 13.20 24.14 -18.29
CA PHE A 390 14.65 23.97 -18.17
C PHE A 390 15.25 24.91 -17.12
N ALA A 391 14.82 26.17 -17.06
CA ALA A 391 15.30 27.13 -16.08
C ALA A 391 14.95 26.70 -14.64
N ARG A 392 13.74 26.16 -14.43
CA ARG A 392 13.29 25.65 -13.13
C ARG A 392 14.14 24.46 -12.67
N ALA A 393 14.38 23.50 -13.56
CA ALA A 393 15.22 22.34 -13.26
C ALA A 393 16.65 22.77 -12.91
N ALA A 394 17.25 23.68 -13.69
CA ALA A 394 18.57 24.23 -13.42
C ALA A 394 18.64 24.97 -12.06
N GLN A 395 17.60 25.72 -11.70
CA GLN A 395 17.54 26.42 -10.41
C GLN A 395 17.49 25.47 -9.21
N LYS A 396 16.79 24.34 -9.35
CA LYS A 396 16.71 23.29 -8.33
C LYS A 396 17.92 22.38 -8.30
N GLY A 397 18.79 22.44 -9.33
CA GLY A 397 19.90 21.52 -9.50
C GLY A 397 19.43 20.10 -9.81
N GLU A 398 18.29 19.96 -10.50
CA GLU A 398 17.77 18.66 -10.91
C GLU A 398 18.73 18.04 -11.95
N PRO A 399 19.13 16.78 -11.79
CA PRO A 399 20.07 16.12 -12.71
C PRO A 399 19.45 15.80 -14.08
N MET A 400 18.13 15.96 -14.19
CA MET A 400 17.36 15.60 -15.36
C MET A 400 16.17 16.56 -15.52
N VAL A 401 15.74 16.77 -16.77
CA VAL A 401 14.52 17.50 -17.11
C VAL A 401 13.56 16.54 -17.80
N CYS A 402 12.34 16.42 -17.30
CA CYS A 402 11.28 15.64 -17.94
C CYS A 402 9.98 16.44 -18.09
N PHE A 403 9.32 16.25 -19.22
CA PHE A 403 8.02 16.86 -19.51
C PHE A 403 7.23 16.04 -20.55
N GLN A 404 5.91 16.20 -20.54
CA GLN A 404 4.98 15.46 -21.40
C GLN A 404 4.29 16.40 -22.39
N CYS A 405 4.09 15.93 -23.63
CA CYS A 405 3.39 16.65 -24.69
C CYS A 405 1.94 16.19 -24.83
N ALA A 406 1.06 17.13 -25.20
CA ALA A 406 -0.37 16.87 -25.16
C ALA A 406 -0.89 15.89 -26.21
N ASP A 407 -0.31 15.94 -27.40
CA ASP A 407 -0.66 15.09 -28.52
C ASP A 407 0.55 14.90 -29.45
N ASP A 408 0.39 14.03 -30.43
CA ASP A 408 1.47 13.64 -31.35
C ASP A 408 1.95 14.84 -32.18
N THR A 409 1.10 15.84 -32.45
CA THR A 409 1.51 17.04 -33.19
C THR A 409 2.46 17.87 -32.36
N VAL A 410 2.12 18.10 -31.08
CA VAL A 410 2.98 18.83 -30.15
C VAL A 410 4.30 18.08 -29.95
N TYR A 411 4.23 16.77 -29.72
CA TYR A 411 5.40 15.92 -29.52
C TYR A 411 6.36 15.99 -30.71
N GLN A 412 5.86 15.83 -31.95
CA GLN A 412 6.70 15.91 -33.15
C GLN A 412 7.32 17.30 -33.35
N GLU A 413 6.60 18.36 -33.01
CA GLU A 413 7.14 19.70 -33.13
C GLU A 413 8.21 20.01 -32.07
N VAL A 414 8.01 19.54 -30.83
CA VAL A 414 9.04 19.63 -29.79
C VAL A 414 10.27 18.79 -30.15
N TYR A 415 10.07 17.57 -30.67
CA TYR A 415 11.14 16.71 -31.16
C TYR A 415 11.98 17.43 -32.22
N ARG A 416 11.32 18.03 -33.22
CA ARG A 416 11.99 18.84 -34.25
C ARG A 416 12.80 19.98 -33.64
N LEU A 417 12.20 20.77 -32.73
CA LEU A 417 12.85 21.94 -32.15
C LEU A 417 14.06 21.58 -31.27
N LEU A 418 13.91 20.61 -30.37
CA LEU A 418 14.94 20.29 -29.39
C LEU A 418 16.01 19.33 -29.94
N ILE A 419 15.59 18.33 -30.72
CA ILE A 419 16.47 17.26 -31.19
C ILE A 419 16.98 17.55 -32.61
N GLU A 420 16.10 17.67 -33.60
CA GLU A 420 16.52 17.80 -35.01
C GLU A 420 17.22 19.14 -35.30
N GLU A 421 16.67 20.23 -34.76
CA GLU A 421 17.21 21.59 -34.89
C GLU A 421 18.26 21.91 -33.81
N GLN A 422 18.60 20.93 -32.96
CA GLN A 422 19.62 21.07 -31.91
C GLN A 422 19.30 22.21 -30.91
N GLY A 423 18.02 22.51 -30.68
CA GLY A 423 17.60 23.51 -29.70
C GLY A 423 17.99 23.15 -28.27
N ILE A 424 18.16 21.86 -27.95
CA ILE A 424 18.55 21.38 -26.61
C ILE A 424 19.88 21.99 -26.13
N PHE A 425 20.82 22.28 -27.04
CA PHE A 425 22.13 22.83 -26.67
C PHE A 425 22.06 24.25 -26.12
N ALA A 426 20.94 24.95 -26.28
CA ALA A 426 20.70 26.25 -25.65
C ALA A 426 20.54 26.15 -24.12
N TYR A 427 20.26 24.96 -23.58
CA TYR A 427 20.01 24.72 -22.16
C TYR A 427 21.17 24.01 -21.45
N LEU A 428 22.27 23.70 -22.16
CA LEU A 428 23.47 23.13 -21.53
C LEU A 428 24.04 24.10 -20.50
N PRO A 429 24.22 23.67 -19.24
CA PRO A 429 24.94 24.46 -18.25
C PRO A 429 26.39 24.70 -18.72
N GLU A 430 27.02 25.81 -18.28
CA GLU A 430 28.39 26.16 -18.68
C GLU A 430 29.44 25.09 -18.28
N SER A 431 29.14 24.23 -17.29
CA SER A 431 29.98 23.11 -16.84
C SER A 431 29.85 21.86 -17.69
N GLU A 432 28.68 21.63 -18.30
CA GLU A 432 28.35 20.39 -18.98
C GLU A 432 28.73 20.46 -20.46
N THR A 433 29.02 19.30 -21.05
CA THR A 433 29.55 19.24 -22.44
C THR A 433 28.75 18.32 -23.35
N THR A 434 27.86 17.50 -22.78
CA THR A 434 26.97 16.62 -23.53
C THR A 434 25.55 16.65 -22.97
N ALA A 435 24.56 16.56 -23.86
CA ALA A 435 23.16 16.32 -23.52
C ALA A 435 22.77 14.92 -24.03
N ALA A 436 22.27 14.07 -23.14
CA ALA A 436 21.64 12.81 -23.47
C ALA A 436 20.11 12.97 -23.38
N TYR A 437 19.37 12.20 -24.17
CA TYR A 437 17.92 12.19 -24.08
C TYR A 437 17.35 10.79 -24.29
N LEU A 438 16.15 10.59 -23.76
CA LEU A 438 15.27 9.46 -23.98
C LEU A 438 13.88 10.03 -24.22
N ASP A 439 13.11 9.40 -25.09
CA ASP A 439 11.75 9.81 -25.35
C ASP A 439 10.83 8.59 -25.50
N SER A 440 9.57 8.79 -25.15
CA SER A 440 8.50 7.83 -25.34
C SER A 440 7.51 8.44 -26.32
N ASP A 441 7.46 7.91 -27.55
CA ASP A 441 6.49 8.35 -28.55
C ASP A 441 5.04 8.06 -28.11
N ARG A 442 4.86 6.93 -27.41
CA ARG A 442 3.59 6.45 -26.91
C ARG A 442 3.02 7.33 -25.80
N GLU A 443 3.85 7.67 -24.82
CA GLU A 443 3.45 8.54 -23.69
C GLU A 443 3.69 10.02 -23.98
N ARG A 444 4.36 10.32 -25.10
CA ARG A 444 4.74 11.66 -25.57
C ARG A 444 5.59 12.41 -24.57
N THR A 445 6.46 11.69 -23.88
CA THR A 445 7.31 12.21 -22.80
C THR A 445 8.75 12.31 -23.27
N PHE A 446 9.44 13.36 -22.84
CA PHE A 446 10.87 13.55 -23.07
C PHE A 446 11.61 13.58 -21.75
N TYR A 447 12.80 12.98 -21.73
CA TYR A 447 13.74 12.96 -20.62
C TYR A 447 15.09 13.46 -21.12
N PHE A 448 15.69 14.42 -20.43
CA PHE A 448 16.97 15.02 -20.80
C PHE A 448 17.95 15.00 -19.62
N TRP A 449 19.17 14.51 -19.85
CA TRP A 449 20.28 14.54 -18.89
C TRP A 449 21.42 15.39 -19.42
N PHE A 450 22.07 16.15 -18.54
CA PHE A 450 23.26 16.93 -18.85
C PHE A 450 24.43 16.39 -18.03
N THR A 451 25.56 16.10 -18.70
CA THR A 451 26.74 15.50 -18.05
C THR A 451 28.05 16.16 -18.45
N GLU A 452 28.98 16.20 -17.50
CA GLU A 452 30.37 16.61 -17.71
C GLU A 452 31.08 15.47 -18.44
N VAL A 453 31.84 15.79 -19.50
CA VAL A 453 32.69 14.80 -20.16
C VAL A 453 33.80 14.42 -19.20
N SER A 454 33.78 13.16 -18.75
CA SER A 454 34.79 12.54 -17.88
C SER A 454 36.15 12.39 -18.55
#